data_AF-A0A833R9F6-F1
#
_entry.id   AF-A0A833R9F6-F1
#
_cell.length_a   1.000
_cell.length_b   1.000
_cell.length_c   1.000
_cell.angle_alpha   90.00
_cell.angle_beta   90.00
_cell.angle_gamma   90.00
#
_symmetry.space_group_name_H-M   'P 1'
#
loop_
_entity.id
_entity.type
_entity.pdbx_description
1 polymer ?
#
loop_
_entity_poly.entity_id
_entity_poly.type
_entity_poly.pdbx_seq_one_letter_code
_entity_poly.pdbx_strand_id
1 'polypeptide(L)'
;MGYSDQSTSNAPFSSLLKDQRKESPNAGANYQNLQSLYLEGTWSLKKNVTSLFPPYLVKLTLIRSRLQQNPMPELGKLKSLKKLCLREHALNYSGPTICPEGFPVLQYLEVDDRGIKDLTVAQGVMPKLTYLQVHGNIQLHLPPELQHVTLKKNFSRDP
;
A
#
# COMPACT_ATOMS: atom_id res chain seq x y z
N MET A 1 5.75 -37.50 20.87
CA MET A 1 4.60 -36.74 20.30
C MET A 1 5.19 -35.52 19.59
N GLY A 2 4.96 -35.20 18.33
CA GLY A 2 3.86 -35.46 17.41
C GLY A 2 3.68 -34.16 16.61
N TYR A 3 3.89 -34.24 15.30
CA TYR A 3 4.01 -33.14 14.33
C TYR A 3 2.86 -32.13 14.30
N SER A 4 3.16 -30.88 13.94
CA SER A 4 2.32 -30.03 13.08
C SER A 4 3.20 -28.97 12.41
N ASP A 5 3.57 -29.24 11.16
CA ASP A 5 4.10 -28.29 10.19
C ASP A 5 3.20 -27.05 10.03
N GLN A 6 3.81 -25.88 10.02
CA GLN A 6 3.46 -24.83 9.06
C GLN A 6 4.74 -24.22 8.49
N SER A 7 5.35 -25.01 7.62
CA SER A 7 6.22 -24.51 6.57
C SER A 7 5.41 -23.58 5.65
N THR A 8 5.58 -22.28 5.80
CA THR A 8 5.72 -21.36 4.66
C THR A 8 6.91 -20.46 4.93
N SER A 9 8.07 -21.02 4.65
CA SER A 9 9.32 -20.31 4.43
C SER A 9 9.09 -19.21 3.39
N ASN A 10 8.82 -17.99 3.85
CA ASN A 10 8.76 -16.77 3.05
C ASN A 10 10.16 -16.16 2.93
N ALA A 11 10.92 -16.58 1.93
CA ALA A 11 11.94 -15.78 1.27
C ALA A 11 12.18 -16.35 -0.14
N PRO A 12 12.28 -15.53 -1.22
CA PRO A 12 13.02 -14.26 -1.20
C PRO A 12 12.39 -13.03 -1.90
N PHE A 13 12.07 -12.00 -1.08
CA PHE A 13 12.33 -10.57 -1.35
C PHE A 13 13.81 -10.22 -1.04
N SER A 14 14.68 -11.25 -0.94
CA SER A 14 15.85 -11.28 -0.06
C SER A 14 17.05 -10.42 -0.49
N SER A 15 17.01 -9.72 -1.62
CA SER A 15 18.10 -8.85 -2.06
C SER A 15 17.88 -7.36 -1.79
N LEU A 16 16.67 -6.94 -1.39
CA LEU A 16 16.35 -5.53 -1.14
C LEU A 16 16.78 -5.00 0.24
N LEU A 17 17.52 -5.82 0.97
CA LEU A 17 18.03 -5.59 2.31
C LEU A 17 19.53 -5.83 2.42
N LYS A 18 20.28 -5.79 1.30
CA LYS A 18 21.74 -5.66 1.43
C LYS A 18 22.06 -4.19 1.64
N ASP A 19 22.44 -3.92 2.89
CA ASP A 19 23.25 -2.81 3.34
C ASP A 19 24.04 -2.15 2.20
N GLN A 20 24.10 -0.82 2.23
CA GLN A 20 24.92 -0.01 1.34
C GLN A 20 26.41 -0.33 1.58
N ARG A 21 26.90 -1.44 1.02
CA ARG A 21 28.30 -1.70 0.62
C ARG A 21 28.43 -3.10 0.00
N LYS A 22 28.91 -3.08 -1.25
CA LYS A 22 29.41 -4.18 -2.10
C LYS A 22 28.37 -5.12 -2.73
N GLU A 23 28.02 -4.73 -3.95
CA GLU A 23 27.83 -5.54 -5.17
C GLU A 23 27.50 -7.04 -5.03
N SER A 24 26.33 -7.40 -5.57
CA SER A 24 26.20 -8.51 -6.54
C SER A 24 24.86 -8.37 -7.29
N PRO A 25 24.85 -8.47 -8.64
CA PRO A 25 23.65 -8.31 -9.45
C PRO A 25 22.91 -9.63 -9.53
N ASN A 26 21.86 -9.79 -8.73
CA ASN A 26 20.78 -10.70 -9.10
C ASN A 26 19.43 -10.01 -8.87
N ALA A 27 19.26 -8.87 -9.54
CA ALA A 27 17.98 -8.22 -9.74
C ALA A 27 17.30 -8.91 -10.93
N GLY A 28 16.74 -10.09 -10.70
CA GLY A 28 16.18 -10.91 -11.78
C GLY A 28 15.25 -12.02 -11.30
N ALA A 29 14.67 -11.92 -10.11
CA ALA A 29 13.61 -12.84 -9.72
C ALA A 29 12.36 -12.51 -10.56
N ASN A 30 12.14 -13.31 -11.60
CA ASN A 30 11.07 -13.16 -12.57
C ASN A 30 9.70 -13.49 -11.94
N TYR A 31 9.13 -12.55 -11.20
CA TYR A 31 7.80 -12.65 -10.60
C TYR A 31 6.70 -12.15 -11.55
N GLN A 32 6.76 -12.53 -12.83
CA GLN A 32 5.84 -12.06 -13.88
C GLN A 32 4.36 -12.35 -13.59
N ASN A 33 4.07 -13.35 -12.73
CA ASN A 33 2.71 -13.73 -12.36
C ASN A 33 2.31 -13.28 -10.94
N LEU A 34 3.18 -12.58 -10.21
CA LEU A 34 2.88 -12.16 -8.85
C LEU A 34 1.91 -10.97 -8.85
N GLN A 35 0.63 -11.27 -8.61
CA GLN A 35 -0.44 -10.28 -8.62
C GLN A 35 -0.81 -9.75 -7.23
N SER A 36 -0.42 -10.44 -6.17
CA SER A 36 -0.69 -10.03 -4.79
C SER A 36 0.61 -9.98 -4.00
N LEU A 37 0.86 -8.85 -3.35
CA LEU A 37 2.03 -8.66 -2.51
C LEU A 37 1.59 -8.16 -1.13
N TYR A 38 2.15 -8.80 -0.11
CA TYR A 38 1.98 -8.45 1.29
C TYR A 38 3.36 -8.11 1.85
N LEU A 39 3.50 -6.90 2.39
CA LEU A 39 4.74 -6.40 2.96
C LEU A 39 4.49 -5.93 4.39
N GLU A 40 5.26 -6.47 5.33
CA GLU A 40 5.16 -6.17 6.74
C GLU A 40 6.52 -5.80 7.34
N GLY A 41 6.55 -4.82 8.25
CA GLY A 41 7.79 -4.31 8.85
C GLY A 41 8.21 -2.96 8.27
N THR A 42 9.33 -2.38 8.68
CA THR A 42 9.71 -1.03 8.25
C THR A 42 10.25 -0.98 6.82
N TRP A 43 9.63 -0.18 5.96
CA TRP A 43 10.06 0.00 4.56
C TRP A 43 10.39 1.47 4.30
N SER A 44 11.36 1.71 3.42
CA SER A 44 11.63 3.04 2.88
C SER A 44 11.25 3.06 1.40
N LEU A 45 10.08 3.61 1.06
CA LEU A 45 9.76 3.96 -0.32
C LEU A 45 10.56 5.19 -0.72
N LYS A 46 11.79 4.97 -1.22
CA LYS A 46 12.55 5.99 -1.94
C LYS A 46 11.92 6.18 -3.33
N LYS A 47 12.26 7.27 -4.03
CA LYS A 47 11.86 7.47 -5.43
C LYS A 47 12.29 6.27 -6.29
N ASN A 48 11.46 5.87 -7.26
CA ASN A 48 11.69 4.78 -8.22
C ASN A 48 11.56 3.33 -7.69
N VAL A 49 11.04 3.12 -6.48
CA VAL A 49 10.80 1.77 -5.94
C VAL A 49 9.73 0.99 -6.73
N THR A 50 8.96 1.66 -7.58
CA THR A 50 7.97 1.05 -8.50
C THR A 50 8.58 0.02 -9.45
N SER A 51 9.85 0.21 -9.82
CA SER A 51 10.64 -0.76 -10.60
C SER A 51 10.93 -2.07 -9.86
N LEU A 52 10.78 -2.09 -8.52
CA LEU A 52 10.99 -3.26 -7.69
C LEU A 52 9.70 -4.06 -7.47
N PHE A 53 8.54 -3.48 -7.79
CA PHE A 53 7.27 -4.18 -7.72
C PHE A 53 7.02 -4.99 -9.00
N PRO A 54 6.30 -6.12 -8.91
CA PRO A 54 5.86 -6.86 -10.08
C PRO A 54 5.05 -5.96 -11.04
N PRO A 55 5.27 -6.04 -12.37
CA PRO A 55 4.61 -5.16 -13.34
C PRO A 55 3.08 -5.34 -13.39
N TYR A 56 2.59 -6.53 -13.03
CA TYR A 56 1.16 -6.88 -13.00
C TYR A 56 0.61 -6.99 -11.58
N LEU A 57 1.18 -6.24 -10.63
CA LEU A 57 0.69 -6.23 -9.26
C LEU A 57 -0.74 -5.67 -9.20
N VAL A 58 -1.69 -6.51 -8.79
CA VAL A 58 -3.12 -6.19 -8.67
C VAL A 58 -3.49 -5.78 -7.25
N LYS A 59 -2.86 -6.41 -6.25
CA LYS A 59 -3.11 -6.17 -4.83
C LYS A 59 -1.82 -5.88 -4.09
N LEU A 60 -1.80 -4.79 -3.34
CA LEU A 60 -0.73 -4.45 -2.42
C LEU A 60 -1.30 -4.27 -1.02
N THR A 61 -0.66 -4.90 -0.04
CA THR A 61 -0.95 -4.72 1.38
C THR A 61 0.34 -4.33 2.09
N LEU A 62 0.33 -3.16 2.73
CA LEU A 62 1.43 -2.63 3.51
C LEU A 62 1.02 -2.60 4.98
N ILE A 63 1.77 -3.28 5.82
CA ILE A 63 1.52 -3.42 7.26
C ILE A 63 2.76 -2.96 8.02
N ARG A 64 2.60 -2.20 9.12
CA ARG A 64 3.72 -1.77 9.98
C ARG A 64 4.89 -1.14 9.22
N SER A 65 4.57 -0.49 8.09
CA SER A 65 5.52 0.00 7.10
C SER A 65 6.30 1.24 7.51
N ARG A 66 5.74 2.04 8.43
CA ARG A 66 6.35 3.26 9.00
C ARG A 66 6.94 4.17 7.92
N LEU A 67 6.23 4.34 6.82
CA LEU A 67 6.65 5.16 5.70
C LEU A 67 6.72 6.61 6.12
N GLN A 68 7.93 7.17 6.11
CA GLN A 68 8.20 8.54 6.56
C GLN A 68 7.81 9.61 5.53
N GLN A 69 7.54 9.19 4.29
CA GLN A 69 7.16 10.07 3.18
C GLN A 69 5.89 9.54 2.51
N ASN A 70 5.19 10.42 1.79
CA ASN A 70 3.99 10.07 1.07
C ASN A 70 4.26 9.04 -0.03
N PRO A 71 3.74 7.79 0.08
CA PRO A 71 4.01 6.75 -0.90
C PRO A 71 3.10 6.85 -2.12
N MET A 72 2.02 7.65 -2.07
CA MET A 72 0.98 7.69 -3.10
C MET A 72 1.50 8.05 -4.51
N PRO A 73 2.45 9.00 -4.71
CA PRO A 73 3.00 9.26 -6.04
C PRO A 73 3.69 8.05 -6.67
N GLU A 74 4.43 7.28 -5.87
CA GLU A 74 5.10 6.07 -6.38
C GLU A 74 4.08 4.94 -6.56
N LEU A 75 3.21 4.68 -5.58
CA LEU A 75 2.21 3.62 -5.68
C LEU A 75 1.22 3.85 -6.84
N GLY A 76 0.92 5.11 -7.19
CA GLY A 76 0.08 5.46 -8.35
C GLY A 76 0.69 5.08 -9.72
N LYS A 77 2.00 4.86 -9.79
CA LYS A 77 2.65 4.36 -11.01
C LYS A 77 2.34 2.88 -11.28
N LEU A 78 1.82 2.14 -10.30
CA LEU A 78 1.42 0.74 -10.44
C LEU A 78 0.11 0.64 -11.25
N LYS A 79 0.24 0.60 -12.58
CA LYS A 79 -0.91 0.69 -13.52
C LYS A 79 -1.90 -0.48 -13.46
N SER A 80 -1.52 -1.59 -12.83
CA SER A 80 -2.39 -2.77 -12.65
C SER A 80 -3.05 -2.83 -11.27
N LEU A 81 -2.73 -1.91 -10.36
CA LEU A 81 -3.13 -1.99 -8.96
C LEU A 81 -4.61 -1.67 -8.77
N LYS A 82 -5.40 -2.71 -8.45
CA LYS A 82 -6.85 -2.62 -8.20
C LYS A 82 -7.19 -2.54 -6.72
N LYS A 83 -6.31 -3.05 -5.84
CA LYS A 83 -6.54 -3.08 -4.39
C LYS A 83 -5.30 -2.62 -3.62
N LEU A 84 -5.49 -1.61 -2.77
CA LEU A 84 -4.47 -1.10 -1.85
C LEU A 84 -5.00 -1.15 -0.42
N CYS A 85 -4.24 -1.80 0.46
CA CYS A 85 -4.51 -1.85 1.89
C CYS A 85 -3.32 -1.29 2.66
N LEU A 86 -3.56 -0.26 3.47
CA LEU A 86 -2.57 0.33 4.38
C LEU A 86 -3.03 0.04 5.81
N ARG A 87 -2.23 -0.71 6.58
CA ARG A 87 -2.61 -1.19 7.91
C ARG A 87 -1.53 -0.96 8.96
N GLU A 88 -1.95 -0.79 10.21
CA GLU A 88 -1.12 -0.80 11.41
C GLU A 88 0.16 0.05 11.29
N HIS A 89 0.06 1.39 11.28
CA HIS A 89 1.22 2.27 11.14
C HIS A 89 2.01 2.05 9.85
N ALA A 90 1.31 1.83 8.75
CA ALA A 90 1.90 1.83 7.41
C ALA A 90 2.48 3.19 7.07
N LEU A 91 1.83 4.30 7.47
CA LEU A 91 2.27 5.67 7.26
C LEU A 91 2.69 6.32 8.59
N ASN A 92 3.81 7.04 8.58
CA ASN A 92 4.34 7.77 9.72
C ASN A 92 4.59 9.26 9.38
N TYR A 93 3.60 9.91 8.77
CA TYR A 93 3.59 11.35 8.53
C TYR A 93 2.16 11.89 8.58
N SER A 94 2.00 13.16 8.95
CA SER A 94 0.70 13.83 9.06
C SER A 94 0.19 14.26 7.68
N GLY A 95 -0.95 13.74 7.24
CA GLY A 95 -1.69 14.22 6.07
C GLY A 95 -1.34 13.52 4.76
N PRO A 96 -1.80 12.28 4.52
CA PRO A 96 -1.82 11.69 3.18
C PRO A 96 -2.76 12.49 2.26
N THR A 97 -2.21 13.50 1.60
CA THR A 97 -2.79 14.02 0.36
C THR A 97 -2.45 13.01 -0.74
N ILE A 98 -3.46 12.38 -1.32
CA ILE A 98 -3.26 11.49 -2.45
C ILE A 98 -3.04 12.37 -3.70
N CYS A 99 -1.82 12.28 -4.24
CA CYS A 99 -1.25 13.17 -5.26
C CYS A 99 -1.63 12.81 -6.72
N PRO A 100 -1.44 13.75 -7.68
CA PRO A 100 -2.08 13.76 -9.00
C PRO A 100 -1.66 12.68 -10.01
N GLU A 101 -0.58 11.90 -9.80
CA GLU A 101 -0.22 10.81 -10.74
C GLU A 101 -1.24 9.65 -10.77
N GLY A 102 -2.20 9.67 -9.84
CA GLY A 102 -3.42 8.88 -9.95
C GLY A 102 -3.24 7.39 -9.69
N PHE A 103 -4.35 6.76 -9.33
CA PHE A 103 -4.54 5.34 -9.38
C PHE A 103 -5.62 5.03 -10.44
N PRO A 104 -5.23 4.88 -11.73
CA PRO A 104 -6.18 4.86 -12.85
C PRO A 104 -7.12 3.65 -12.84
N VAL A 105 -6.76 2.58 -12.12
CA VAL A 105 -7.54 1.34 -12.06
C VAL A 105 -7.85 0.85 -10.64
N LEU A 106 -7.54 1.66 -9.62
CA LEU A 106 -7.80 1.27 -8.23
C LEU A 106 -9.31 1.26 -7.97
N GLN A 107 -9.78 0.13 -7.46
CA GLN A 107 -11.18 -0.15 -7.18
C GLN A 107 -11.45 -0.20 -5.68
N TYR A 108 -10.46 -0.64 -4.90
CA TYR A 108 -10.58 -0.82 -3.45
C TYR A 108 -9.42 -0.14 -2.72
N LEU A 109 -9.74 0.81 -1.86
CA LEU A 109 -8.81 1.44 -0.93
C LEU A 109 -9.21 1.15 0.51
N GLU A 110 -8.31 0.58 1.28
CA GLU A 110 -8.46 0.41 2.72
C GLU A 110 -7.35 1.13 3.46
N VAL A 111 -7.76 1.96 4.43
CA VAL A 111 -6.86 2.68 5.33
C VAL A 111 -7.24 2.34 6.76
N ASP A 112 -6.45 1.46 7.36
CA ASP A 112 -6.52 1.09 8.78
C ASP A 112 -5.22 1.49 9.47
N ASP A 113 -4.99 2.80 9.53
CA ASP A 113 -3.77 3.35 10.08
C ASP A 113 -4.06 4.30 11.22
N ARG A 114 -3.52 3.97 12.40
CA ARG A 114 -3.68 4.77 13.62
C ARG A 114 -2.92 6.10 13.58
N GLY A 115 -1.96 6.26 12.67
CA GLY A 115 -1.16 7.48 12.51
C GLY A 115 -1.82 8.54 11.61
N ILE A 116 -2.87 8.18 10.87
CA ILE A 116 -3.53 9.07 9.91
C ILE A 116 -4.72 9.75 10.57
N LYS A 117 -4.77 11.09 10.51
CA LYS A 117 -5.90 11.90 10.99
C LYS A 117 -6.80 12.39 9.87
N ASP A 118 -6.22 12.68 8.72
CA ASP A 118 -6.92 13.26 7.57
C ASP A 118 -6.54 12.50 6.31
N LEU A 119 -7.51 12.25 5.43
CA LEU A 119 -7.30 11.63 4.13
C LEU A 119 -7.97 12.49 3.06
N THR A 120 -7.16 13.06 2.17
CA THR A 120 -7.63 13.90 1.08
C THR A 120 -7.36 13.21 -0.25
N VAL A 121 -8.42 12.98 -1.02
CA VAL A 121 -8.33 12.47 -2.39
C VAL A 121 -8.46 13.65 -3.34
N ALA A 122 -7.44 13.89 -4.18
CA ALA A 122 -7.55 14.92 -5.21
C ALA A 122 -8.46 14.48 -6.36
N GLN A 123 -9.03 15.46 -7.06
CA GLN A 123 -9.91 15.22 -8.21
C GLN A 123 -9.17 14.50 -9.35
N GLY A 124 -9.85 13.56 -10.01
CA GLY A 124 -9.34 12.78 -11.13
C GLY A 124 -8.35 11.66 -10.74
N VAL A 125 -8.00 11.53 -9.45
CA VAL A 125 -6.93 10.62 -9.02
C VAL A 125 -7.40 9.17 -8.92
N MET A 126 -8.66 8.88 -8.63
CA MET A 126 -9.14 7.51 -8.46
C MET A 126 -10.46 7.25 -9.21
N PRO A 127 -10.49 7.40 -10.54
CA PRO A 127 -11.73 7.39 -11.32
C PRO A 127 -12.50 6.07 -11.31
N LYS A 128 -11.87 4.96 -10.89
CA LYS A 128 -12.48 3.62 -10.82
C LYS A 128 -12.74 3.14 -9.39
N LEU A 129 -12.56 4.00 -8.38
CA LEU A 129 -12.77 3.62 -6.99
C LEU A 129 -14.25 3.26 -6.78
N THR A 130 -14.49 2.08 -6.24
CA THR A 130 -15.84 1.60 -5.92
C THR A 130 -16.03 1.39 -4.42
N TYR A 131 -14.94 1.08 -3.70
CA TYR A 131 -14.94 0.84 -2.27
C TYR A 131 -13.84 1.64 -1.57
N LEU A 132 -14.24 2.41 -0.56
CA LEU A 132 -13.35 3.07 0.38
C LEU A 132 -13.67 2.59 1.79
N GLN A 133 -12.71 1.95 2.44
CA GLN A 133 -12.82 1.53 3.83
C GLN A 133 -11.81 2.28 4.67
N VAL A 134 -12.28 2.96 5.70
CA VAL A 134 -11.41 3.65 6.66
C VAL A 134 -11.71 3.17 8.07
N HIS A 135 -10.67 3.04 8.89
CA HIS A 135 -10.81 2.68 10.29
C HIS A 135 -10.32 3.82 11.19
N GLY A 136 -10.98 3.98 12.33
CA GLY A 136 -10.68 5.04 13.29
C GLY A 136 -11.27 6.40 12.90
N ASN A 137 -10.77 7.44 13.57
CA ASN A 137 -11.31 8.79 13.49
C ASN A 137 -10.66 9.61 12.37
N ILE A 138 -10.57 9.04 11.16
CA ILE A 138 -10.02 9.71 9.99
C ILE A 138 -11.07 10.70 9.43
N GLN A 139 -10.68 11.96 9.23
CA GLN A 139 -11.44 12.95 8.47
C GLN A 139 -11.23 12.69 6.97
N LEU A 140 -12.32 12.64 6.21
CA LEU A 140 -12.29 12.32 4.78
C LEU A 140 -12.65 13.55 3.96
N HIS A 141 -11.77 13.90 3.02
CA HIS A 141 -12.03 14.93 2.02
C HIS A 141 -12.03 14.27 0.64
N LEU A 142 -13.23 14.00 0.12
CA LEU A 142 -13.44 13.35 -1.17
C LEU A 142 -13.94 14.36 -2.21
N PRO A 143 -13.47 14.28 -3.46
CA PRO A 143 -13.97 15.11 -4.54
C PRO A 143 -15.39 14.66 -4.94
N PRO A 144 -16.20 15.54 -5.58
CA PRO A 144 -17.60 15.24 -5.93
C PRO A 144 -17.79 13.95 -6.75
N GLU A 145 -16.84 13.62 -7.61
CA GLU A 145 -16.85 12.39 -8.43
C GLU A 145 -16.82 11.09 -7.62
N LEU A 146 -16.33 11.12 -6.37
CA LEU A 146 -16.28 9.97 -5.48
C LEU A 146 -17.47 9.89 -4.52
N GLN A 147 -18.52 10.71 -4.70
CA GLN A 147 -19.74 10.63 -3.88
C GLN A 147 -20.50 9.30 -4.06
N HIS A 148 -20.34 8.63 -5.20
CA HIS A 148 -20.96 7.33 -5.47
C HIS A 148 -20.20 6.14 -4.85
N VAL A 149 -19.03 6.37 -4.26
CA VAL A 149 -18.20 5.30 -3.69
C VAL A 149 -18.88 4.70 -2.47
N THR A 150 -18.85 3.36 -2.36
CA THR A 150 -19.28 2.70 -1.13
C THR A 150 -18.27 3.00 -0.01
N LEU A 151 -18.65 3.87 0.92
CA LEU A 151 -17.85 4.25 2.08
C LEU A 151 -18.20 3.37 3.29
N LYS A 152 -17.20 2.68 3.83
CA LYS A 152 -17.29 1.97 5.11
C LYS A 152 -16.36 2.62 6.12
N LYS A 153 -16.92 3.27 7.14
CA LYS A 153 -16.17 3.82 8.27
C LYS A 153 -16.39 2.93 9.49
N ASN A 154 -15.33 2.26 9.93
CA ASN A 154 -15.35 1.46 11.15
C ASN A 154 -14.68 2.27 12.24
N PHE A 155 -15.41 2.63 13.28
CA PHE A 155 -14.81 3.20 14.47
C PHE A 155 -14.10 2.07 15.21
N SER A 156 -12.81 2.24 15.47
CA SER A 156 -12.16 1.43 16.48
C SER A 156 -12.86 1.73 17.80
N ARG A 157 -13.47 0.72 18.42
CA ARG A 157 -13.76 0.80 19.86
C ARG A 157 -12.41 0.99 20.54
N ASP A 158 -12.21 2.14 21.16
CA ASP A 158 -11.07 2.30 22.06
C ASP A 158 -11.20 1.22 23.15
N PRO A 159 -10.12 0.51 23.49
CA PRO A 159 -10.11 -0.42 24.62
C PRO A 159 -10.31 0.30 25.96
#